data_AF-A0A3D1EPZ7-F1
#
_entry.id   AF-A0A3D1EPZ7-F1
#
_cell.length_a   1.000
_cell.length_b   1.000
_cell.length_c   1.000
_cell.angle_alpha   90.00
_cell.angle_beta   90.00
_cell.angle_gamma   90.00
#
_symmetry.space_group_name_H-M   'P 1'
#
loop_
_entity.id
_entity.type
_entity.pdbx_description
1 polymer ?
#
loop_
_entity_poly.entity_id
_entity_poly.type
_entity_poly.pdbx_seq_one_letter_code
_entity_poly.pdbx_strand_id
1 'polypeptide(L)'
;MRHTVLIALSGLIFSGCQSAEKAPEEDFLGKYERPLPAGASAFQKVPSAEWPDVGANYRRNPTDLVKAGKRSLAWFDKESTQTHFPIEGISHDHAKASVERLLQLLRTSRTGEAFTRALRRDFDCYMSIGCDDEGTVLFTGYCSLELDARRQASGEFRYPVYARPDALRTNRVTGELLGWQVEEEDMV
;
A
#
# COMPACT_ATOMS: atom_id res chain seq x y z
N MET A 1 93.53 0.31 5.26
CA MET A 1 93.00 0.20 3.88
C MET A 1 91.57 0.72 3.89
N ARG A 2 91.26 1.63 2.96
CA ARG A 2 89.98 2.33 2.81
C ARG A 2 88.98 1.43 2.08
N HIS A 3 87.78 1.26 2.61
CA HIS A 3 86.57 0.85 1.88
C HIS A 3 85.39 1.66 2.48
N THR A 4 84.83 2.68 1.80
CA THR A 4 83.58 2.67 0.99
C THR A 4 82.39 1.98 1.67
N VAL A 5 81.11 2.40 1.66
CA VAL A 5 80.30 3.60 1.32
C VAL A 5 78.84 3.09 1.28
N LEU A 6 77.86 3.91 1.70
CA LEU A 6 76.39 3.80 1.48
C LEU A 6 75.59 2.60 2.04
N ILE A 7 74.62 2.89 2.94
CA ILE A 7 73.19 2.65 2.65
C ILE A 7 72.41 3.90 3.06
N ALA A 8 71.78 4.52 2.07
CA ALA A 8 70.94 5.68 2.17
C ALA A 8 69.47 5.27 2.35
N LEU A 9 68.73 6.15 3.02
CA LEU A 9 67.33 6.50 2.75
C LEU A 9 66.29 5.37 2.80
N SER A 10 65.60 5.26 3.94
CA SER A 10 64.31 4.54 4.02
C SER A 10 63.41 5.28 4.99
N GLY A 11 62.43 6.03 4.49
CA GLY A 11 61.52 6.80 5.34
C GLY A 11 60.53 7.72 4.61
N LEU A 12 60.09 7.34 3.41
CA LEU A 12 58.92 7.90 2.70
C LEU A 12 58.17 6.63 2.26
N ILE A 13 56.96 6.30 2.72
CA ILE A 13 55.68 6.94 2.39
C ILE A 13 54.65 6.38 3.40
N PHE A 14 54.03 7.23 4.22
CA PHE A 14 52.75 6.93 4.87
C PHE A 14 51.75 8.05 4.54
N SER A 15 51.54 8.31 3.25
CA SER A 15 50.28 8.94 2.81
C SER A 15 49.25 7.84 2.63
N GLY A 16 48.64 7.43 3.74
CA GLY A 16 47.41 6.66 3.69
C GLY A 16 46.35 7.50 2.99
N CYS A 17 45.72 6.94 1.97
CA CYS A 17 44.54 7.53 1.34
C CYS A 17 43.48 7.77 2.42
N GLN A 18 43.17 9.02 2.72
CA GLN A 18 41.94 9.37 3.43
C GLN A 18 40.80 8.88 2.55
N SER A 19 40.14 7.80 2.99
CA SER A 19 38.86 7.41 2.40
C SER A 19 37.93 8.63 2.49
N ALA A 20 37.31 9.00 1.37
CA ALA A 20 36.33 10.08 1.37
C ALA A 20 35.30 9.79 2.45
N GLU A 21 35.09 10.74 3.36
CA GLU A 21 34.08 10.67 4.39
C GLU A 21 32.74 10.40 3.67
N LYS A 22 32.19 9.20 3.89
CA LYS A 22 30.94 8.78 3.27
C LYS A 22 29.90 9.79 3.77
N ALA A 23 29.36 10.61 2.87
CA ALA A 23 28.29 11.54 3.21
C ALA A 23 27.21 10.77 4.00
N PRO A 24 26.65 11.35 5.08
CA PRO A 24 25.61 10.69 5.84
C PRO A 24 24.53 10.19 4.87
N GLU A 25 24.22 8.90 4.95
CA GLU A 25 23.13 8.32 4.18
C GLU A 25 21.85 9.00 4.65
N GLU A 26 21.23 9.81 3.77
CA GLU A 26 20.00 10.50 4.12
C GLU A 26 18.90 9.46 4.31
N ASP A 27 18.30 9.45 5.50
CA ASP A 27 17.17 8.60 5.80
C ASP A 27 15.90 9.15 5.15
N PHE A 28 15.66 8.75 3.90
CA PHE A 28 14.48 9.13 3.14
C PHE A 28 13.18 8.51 3.67
N LEU A 29 13.26 7.42 4.44
CA LEU A 29 12.10 6.64 4.85
C LEU A 29 11.65 6.93 6.27
N GLY A 30 12.55 7.33 7.16
CA GLY A 30 12.25 7.62 8.57
C GLY A 30 11.12 8.63 8.75
N LYS A 31 10.98 9.60 7.84
CA LYS A 31 9.85 10.54 7.89
C LYS A 31 8.47 9.87 7.78
N TYR A 32 8.36 8.75 7.07
CA TYR A 32 7.11 8.01 6.90
C TYR A 32 6.81 7.04 8.06
N GLU A 33 7.72 6.91 9.03
CA GLU A 33 7.52 6.05 10.20
C GLU A 33 6.72 6.73 11.31
N ARG A 34 6.42 8.03 11.17
CA ARG A 34 5.63 8.80 12.13
C ARG A 34 4.22 8.19 12.29
N PRO A 35 3.87 7.63 13.45
CA PRO A 35 2.54 7.05 13.65
C PRO A 35 1.49 8.15 13.77
N LEU A 36 0.26 7.81 13.37
CA LEU A 36 -0.90 8.65 13.66
C LEU A 36 -1.09 8.73 15.19
N PRO A 37 -1.20 9.93 15.79
CA PRO A 37 -1.47 10.05 17.21
C PRO A 37 -2.77 9.33 17.60
N ALA A 38 -2.81 8.77 18.80
CA ALA A 38 -3.97 8.01 19.26
C ALA A 38 -5.24 8.88 19.24
N GLY A 39 -6.26 8.43 18.50
CA GLY A 39 -7.54 9.13 18.36
C GLY A 39 -7.53 10.33 17.40
N ALA A 40 -6.40 10.65 16.76
CA ALA A 40 -6.38 11.63 15.68
C ALA A 40 -7.00 11.07 14.40
N SER A 41 -7.63 11.94 13.60
CA SER A 41 -8.11 11.58 12.27
C SER A 41 -6.93 11.49 11.29
N ALA A 42 -6.91 10.46 10.45
CA ALA A 42 -5.97 10.36 9.34
C ALA A 42 -6.31 11.32 8.19
N PHE A 43 -7.48 11.95 8.22
CA PHE A 43 -8.02 12.75 7.14
C PHE A 43 -8.46 14.14 7.57
N GLN A 44 -8.26 15.09 6.67
CA GLN A 44 -8.81 16.44 6.75
C GLN A 44 -9.79 16.67 5.59
N LYS A 45 -10.97 17.22 5.89
CA LYS A 45 -11.94 17.60 4.87
C LYS A 45 -11.42 18.80 4.07
N VAL A 46 -11.46 18.69 2.74
CA VAL A 46 -10.97 19.69 1.80
C VAL A 46 -12.12 20.61 1.37
N PRO A 47 -11.98 21.94 1.49
CA PRO A 47 -12.94 22.89 0.95
C PRO A 47 -13.15 22.70 -0.56
N SER A 48 -14.39 22.85 -1.05
CA SER A 48 -14.72 22.58 -2.46
C SER A 48 -13.90 23.38 -3.49
N ALA A 49 -13.39 24.54 -3.08
CA ALA A 49 -12.54 25.42 -3.90
C ALA A 49 -11.14 24.83 -4.12
N GLU A 50 -10.65 24.00 -3.21
CA GLU A 50 -9.32 23.39 -3.21
C GLU A 50 -9.33 21.96 -3.77
N TRP A 51 -10.50 21.47 -4.21
CA TRP A 51 -10.58 20.14 -4.82
C TRP A 51 -9.70 20.05 -6.06
N PRO A 52 -8.96 18.92 -6.25
CA PRO A 52 -8.20 18.70 -7.46
C PRO A 52 -9.10 18.64 -8.69
N ASP A 53 -8.53 18.84 -9.88
CA ASP A 53 -9.27 18.66 -11.13
C ASP A 53 -9.55 17.17 -11.40
N VAL A 54 -10.70 16.73 -10.87
CA VAL A 54 -11.26 15.39 -11.10
C VAL A 54 -11.93 15.24 -12.48
N GLY A 55 -12.25 16.35 -13.14
CA GLY A 55 -13.05 16.37 -14.37
C GLY A 55 -12.23 16.13 -15.62
N ALA A 56 -10.94 16.48 -15.64
CA ALA A 56 -10.09 16.35 -16.82
C ALA A 56 -9.97 14.92 -17.36
N ASN A 57 -9.92 13.91 -16.49
CA ASN A 57 -9.57 12.54 -16.88
C ASN A 57 -10.61 11.48 -16.50
N TYR A 58 -11.80 11.86 -16.00
CA TYR A 58 -12.81 10.90 -15.51
C TYR A 58 -13.29 9.90 -16.58
N ARG A 59 -13.09 10.20 -17.87
CA ARG A 59 -13.42 9.34 -19.02
C ARG A 59 -12.21 8.71 -19.71
N ARG A 60 -11.01 8.78 -19.13
CA ARG A 60 -9.82 8.17 -19.73
C ARG A 60 -9.94 6.64 -19.82
N ASN A 61 -10.52 6.01 -18.80
CA ASN A 61 -10.81 4.57 -18.80
C ASN A 61 -12.10 4.26 -18.01
N PRO A 62 -13.28 4.59 -18.56
CA PRO A 62 -14.53 4.51 -17.83
C PRO A 62 -14.98 3.05 -17.60
N THR A 63 -14.63 2.15 -18.52
CA THR A 63 -15.01 0.73 -18.43
C THR A 63 -14.36 0.06 -17.23
N ASP A 64 -13.05 0.24 -17.05
CA ASP A 64 -12.35 -0.38 -15.92
C ASP A 64 -12.73 0.27 -14.59
N LEU A 65 -12.98 1.58 -14.56
CA LEU A 65 -13.47 2.25 -13.35
C LEU A 65 -14.85 1.73 -12.93
N VAL A 66 -15.77 1.53 -13.88
CA VAL A 66 -17.08 0.92 -13.60
C VAL A 66 -16.93 -0.53 -13.14
N LYS A 67 -16.03 -1.30 -13.75
CA LYS A 67 -15.73 -2.68 -13.34
C LYS A 67 -15.17 -2.73 -11.91
N ALA A 68 -14.28 -1.80 -11.55
CA ALA A 68 -13.74 -1.66 -10.21
C ALA A 68 -14.85 -1.33 -9.20
N GLY A 69 -15.70 -0.34 -9.48
CA GLY A 69 -16.80 0.02 -8.59
C GLY A 69 -17.80 -1.14 -8.37
N LYS A 70 -18.12 -1.92 -9.41
CA LYS A 70 -18.95 -3.14 -9.26
C LYS A 70 -18.30 -4.20 -8.37
N ARG A 71 -16.98 -4.37 -8.46
CA ARG A 71 -16.23 -5.27 -7.56
C ARG A 71 -16.25 -4.76 -6.12
N SER A 72 -16.14 -3.45 -5.91
CA SER A 72 -16.31 -2.84 -4.59
C SER A 72 -17.70 -3.10 -4.01
N LEU A 73 -18.78 -2.94 -4.80
CA LEU A 73 -20.13 -3.26 -4.34
C LEU A 73 -20.28 -4.75 -3.95
N ALA A 74 -19.77 -5.67 -4.78
CA ALA A 74 -19.76 -7.09 -4.44
C ALA A 74 -18.92 -7.41 -3.19
N TRP A 75 -17.90 -6.61 -2.88
CA TRP A 75 -17.17 -6.70 -1.62
C TRP A 75 -18.03 -6.22 -0.44
N PHE A 76 -18.68 -5.05 -0.55
CA PHE A 76 -19.59 -4.52 0.49
C PHE A 76 -20.76 -5.46 0.82
N ASP A 77 -21.18 -6.32 -0.10
CA ASP A 77 -22.24 -7.31 0.12
C ASP A 77 -21.81 -8.48 1.03
N LYS A 78 -20.52 -8.62 1.33
CA LYS A 78 -20.02 -9.66 2.25
C LYS A 78 -20.22 -9.24 3.70
N GLU A 79 -20.78 -10.13 4.52
CA GLU A 79 -21.04 -9.90 5.95
C GLU A 79 -19.78 -9.45 6.72
N SER A 80 -18.63 -10.05 6.42
CA SER A 80 -17.35 -9.70 7.06
C SER A 80 -16.93 -8.25 6.86
N THR A 81 -17.50 -7.53 5.89
CA THR A 81 -17.12 -6.12 5.68
C THR A 81 -17.69 -5.19 6.73
N GLN A 82 -18.79 -5.56 7.40
CA GLN A 82 -19.39 -4.74 8.44
C GLN A 82 -18.43 -4.49 9.61
N THR A 83 -17.53 -5.44 9.90
CA THR A 83 -16.57 -5.31 11.01
C THR A 83 -15.45 -4.32 10.75
N HIS A 84 -15.32 -3.79 9.52
CA HIS A 84 -14.31 -2.78 9.17
C HIS A 84 -14.82 -1.35 9.33
N PHE A 85 -16.10 -1.15 9.68
CA PHE A 85 -16.74 0.16 9.80
C PHE A 85 -17.26 0.41 11.22
N PRO A 86 -17.43 1.67 11.63
CA PRO A 86 -17.18 2.89 10.87
C PRO A 86 -15.69 3.18 10.68
N ILE A 87 -15.34 3.84 9.57
CA ILE A 87 -14.01 4.41 9.34
C ILE A 87 -14.17 5.92 9.39
N GLU A 88 -13.52 6.59 10.34
CA GLU A 88 -13.52 8.06 10.42
C GLU A 88 -14.94 8.64 10.47
N GLY A 89 -15.82 7.97 11.22
CA GLY A 89 -17.24 8.32 11.38
C GLY A 89 -18.14 7.94 10.19
N ILE A 90 -17.59 7.42 9.09
CA ILE A 90 -18.35 6.98 7.92
C ILE A 90 -18.82 5.54 8.15
N SER A 91 -20.14 5.33 8.16
CA SER A 91 -20.74 4.00 8.30
C SER A 91 -20.55 3.14 7.04
N HIS A 92 -20.74 1.82 7.19
CA HIS A 92 -20.71 0.88 6.08
C HIS A 92 -21.71 1.25 4.98
N ASP A 93 -22.98 1.51 5.36
CA ASP A 93 -24.04 1.90 4.43
C ASP A 93 -23.72 3.20 3.68
N HIS A 94 -23.16 4.19 4.37
CA HIS A 94 -22.74 5.45 3.75
C HIS A 94 -21.62 5.19 2.74
N ALA A 95 -20.57 4.45 3.13
CA ALA A 95 -19.47 4.12 2.23
C ALA A 95 -19.94 3.36 0.98
N LYS A 96 -20.86 2.40 1.13
CA LYS A 96 -21.49 1.68 0.01
C LYS A 96 -22.30 2.62 -0.89
N ALA A 97 -23.16 3.46 -0.31
CA ALA A 97 -23.98 4.43 -1.06
C ALA A 97 -23.12 5.42 -1.87
N SER A 98 -21.96 5.81 -1.35
CA SER A 98 -20.99 6.65 -2.07
C SER A 98 -20.46 5.98 -3.35
N VAL A 99 -20.19 4.67 -3.32
CA VAL A 99 -19.78 3.91 -4.54
C VAL A 99 -20.93 3.83 -5.55
N GLU A 100 -22.14 3.53 -5.08
CA GLU A 100 -23.35 3.49 -5.93
C GLU A 100 -23.59 4.85 -6.61
N ARG A 101 -23.47 5.94 -5.85
CA ARG A 101 -23.64 7.29 -6.36
C ARG A 101 -22.57 7.65 -7.37
N LEU A 102 -21.30 7.30 -7.12
CA LEU A 102 -20.20 7.55 -8.05
C LEU A 102 -20.45 6.83 -9.39
N LEU A 103 -20.86 5.55 -9.35
CA LEU A 103 -21.21 4.79 -10.54
C LEU A 103 -22.37 5.42 -11.32
N GLN A 104 -23.38 5.95 -10.62
CA GLN A 104 -24.46 6.69 -11.26
C GLN A 104 -23.93 7.95 -11.96
N LEU A 105 -23.08 8.74 -11.29
CA LEU A 105 -22.51 9.96 -11.85
C LEU A 105 -21.63 9.69 -13.07
N LEU A 106 -20.83 8.62 -13.06
CA LEU A 106 -20.04 8.18 -14.21
C LEU A 106 -20.93 7.87 -15.42
N ARG A 107 -22.12 7.30 -15.19
CA ARG A 107 -23.09 6.99 -16.26
C ARG A 107 -23.82 8.24 -16.78
N THR A 108 -24.21 9.16 -15.89
CA THR A 108 -25.10 10.27 -16.24
C THR A 108 -24.37 11.54 -16.67
N SER A 109 -23.14 11.76 -16.23
CA SER A 109 -22.39 12.99 -16.50
C SER A 109 -21.85 12.98 -17.93
N ARG A 110 -22.15 14.04 -18.70
CA ARG A 110 -21.76 14.14 -20.12
C ARG A 110 -20.47 14.95 -20.34
N THR A 111 -20.08 15.79 -19.38
CA THR A 111 -18.87 16.63 -19.44
C THR A 111 -18.12 16.55 -18.11
N GLY A 112 -16.81 16.85 -18.13
CA GLY A 112 -15.99 16.90 -16.92
C GLY A 112 -16.54 17.92 -15.92
N GLU A 113 -16.95 19.09 -16.40
CA GLU A 113 -17.57 20.11 -15.55
C GLU A 113 -18.88 19.64 -14.89
N ALA A 114 -19.75 18.95 -15.64
CA ALA A 114 -21.00 18.43 -15.09
C ALA A 114 -20.72 17.35 -14.03
N PHE A 115 -19.70 16.52 -14.27
CA PHE A 115 -19.23 15.52 -13.31
C PHE A 115 -18.67 16.19 -12.05
N THR A 116 -17.75 17.15 -12.17
CA THR A 116 -17.18 17.90 -11.05
C THR A 116 -18.23 18.65 -10.24
N ARG A 117 -19.21 19.29 -10.91
CA ARG A 117 -20.34 19.94 -10.21
C ARG A 117 -21.18 18.93 -9.43
N ALA A 118 -21.45 17.76 -10.00
CA ALA A 118 -22.21 16.72 -9.31
C ALA A 118 -21.43 16.13 -8.13
N LEU A 119 -20.12 15.89 -8.28
CA LEU A 119 -19.28 15.43 -7.19
C LEU A 119 -19.24 16.42 -6.03
N ARG A 120 -19.02 17.72 -6.29
CA ARG A 120 -19.01 18.77 -5.26
C ARG A 120 -20.34 18.93 -4.52
N ARG A 121 -21.45 18.52 -5.13
CA ARG A 121 -22.79 18.54 -4.50
C ARG A 121 -23.02 17.31 -3.64
N ASP A 122 -22.57 16.14 -4.09
CA ASP A 122 -22.97 14.85 -3.53
C ASP A 122 -21.90 14.22 -2.61
N PHE A 123 -20.66 14.73 -2.61
CA PHE A 123 -19.54 14.15 -1.89
C PHE A 123 -18.77 15.19 -1.07
N ASP A 124 -18.19 14.70 0.02
CA ASP A 124 -17.08 15.36 0.69
C ASP A 124 -15.75 14.85 0.12
N CYS A 125 -14.77 15.73 -0.03
CA CYS A 125 -13.40 15.34 -0.37
C CYS A 125 -12.54 15.44 0.88
N TYR A 126 -11.69 14.45 1.05
CA TYR A 126 -10.77 14.35 2.17
C TYR A 126 -9.35 14.19 1.63
N MET A 127 -8.41 14.86 2.29
CA MET A 127 -6.97 14.73 2.09
C MET A 127 -6.41 13.92 3.26
N SER A 128 -5.46 13.04 3.00
CA SER A 128 -4.64 12.45 4.08
C SER A 128 -3.84 13.56 4.75
N ILE A 129 -3.68 13.52 6.08
CA ILE A 129 -2.76 14.45 6.76
C ILE A 129 -1.29 14.15 6.41
N GLY A 130 -0.99 12.93 5.95
CA GLY A 130 0.34 12.54 5.52
C GLY A 130 1.35 12.39 6.67
N CYS A 131 2.61 12.19 6.30
CA CYS A 131 3.71 12.02 7.25
C CYS A 131 4.19 13.33 7.90
N ASP A 132 3.68 14.47 7.45
CA ASP A 132 4.11 15.82 7.83
C ASP A 132 2.97 16.79 8.18
N ASP A 133 1.72 16.31 8.23
CA ASP A 133 0.51 17.13 8.40
C ASP A 133 0.20 18.06 7.21
N GLU A 134 0.94 17.93 6.11
CA GLU A 134 0.79 18.71 4.88
C GLU A 134 0.32 17.84 3.70
N GLY A 135 0.01 16.57 3.94
CA GLY A 135 -0.51 15.64 2.95
C GLY A 135 0.56 14.87 2.16
N THR A 136 1.82 14.90 2.60
CA THR A 136 2.87 14.08 1.97
C THR A 136 2.65 12.60 2.26
N VAL A 137 2.56 11.80 1.20
CA VAL A 137 2.36 10.34 1.28
C VAL A 137 3.38 9.60 0.42
N LEU A 138 3.70 8.38 0.84
CA LEU A 138 4.55 7.47 0.07
C LEU A 138 3.68 6.61 -0.87
N PHE A 139 3.88 6.75 -2.17
CA PHE A 139 3.31 5.83 -3.15
C PHE A 139 4.28 4.67 -3.41
N THR A 140 3.84 3.44 -3.14
CA THR A 140 4.56 2.21 -3.48
C THR A 140 3.81 1.45 -4.58
N GLY A 141 4.44 0.41 -5.13
CA GLY A 141 3.84 -0.43 -6.17
C GLY A 141 3.88 -1.90 -5.79
N TYR A 142 2.78 -2.61 -6.06
CA TYR A 142 2.74 -4.06 -6.07
C TYR A 142 2.20 -4.53 -7.43
N CYS A 143 2.54 -5.74 -7.83
CA CYS A 143 2.04 -6.35 -9.06
C CYS A 143 1.67 -7.82 -8.83
N SER A 144 0.90 -8.38 -9.76
CA SER A 144 0.74 -9.83 -9.84
C SER A 144 1.92 -10.38 -10.65
N LEU A 145 2.66 -11.32 -10.06
CA LEU A 145 3.71 -12.04 -10.78
C LEU A 145 3.09 -13.16 -11.62
N GLU A 146 3.62 -13.36 -12.82
CA GLU A 146 3.35 -14.54 -13.64
C GLU A 146 4.55 -15.47 -13.51
N LEU A 147 4.31 -16.71 -13.08
CA LEU A 147 5.35 -17.71 -12.80
C LEU A 147 5.05 -18.99 -13.57
N ASP A 148 6.06 -19.55 -14.21
CA ASP A 148 5.99 -20.87 -14.82
C ASP A 148 5.96 -21.96 -13.73
N ALA A 149 5.00 -22.88 -13.82
CA ALA A 149 4.82 -23.93 -12.82
C ALA A 149 4.39 -25.26 -13.46
N ARG A 150 4.64 -26.35 -12.73
CA ARG A 150 4.14 -27.70 -13.06
C ARG A 150 3.35 -28.29 -11.90
N ARG A 151 2.36 -29.14 -12.24
CA ARG A 151 1.54 -29.87 -11.25
C ARG A 151 2.31 -30.97 -10.52
N GLN A 152 3.37 -31.51 -11.14
CA GLN A 152 4.24 -32.53 -10.55
C GLN A 152 5.67 -31.99 -10.55
N ALA A 153 6.41 -32.29 -9.47
CA ALA A 153 7.79 -31.87 -9.34
C ALA A 153 8.66 -32.51 -10.44
N SER A 154 9.44 -31.71 -11.15
CA SER A 154 10.35 -32.21 -12.19
C SER A 154 11.42 -31.19 -12.56
N GLY A 155 12.68 -31.61 -12.74
CA GLY A 155 13.75 -30.73 -13.23
C GLY A 155 13.93 -29.48 -12.34
N GLU A 156 13.71 -28.30 -12.91
CA GLU A 156 13.75 -27.01 -12.21
C GLU A 156 12.49 -26.72 -11.36
N PHE A 157 11.36 -27.37 -11.66
CA PHE A 157 10.09 -27.22 -10.94
C PHE A 157 10.08 -28.04 -9.65
N ARG A 158 10.83 -27.60 -8.62
CA ARG A 158 11.02 -28.34 -7.35
C ARG A 158 10.44 -27.66 -6.11
N TYR A 159 9.97 -26.43 -6.23
CA TYR A 159 9.43 -25.65 -5.11
C TYR A 159 7.90 -25.64 -5.16
N PRO A 160 7.20 -26.32 -4.24
CA PRO A 160 5.74 -26.36 -4.24
C PRO A 160 5.12 -25.05 -3.76
N VAL A 161 3.95 -24.71 -4.33
CA VAL A 161 3.06 -23.67 -3.81
C VAL A 161 1.98 -24.35 -2.99
N TYR A 162 1.98 -24.14 -1.68
CA TYR A 162 1.03 -24.78 -0.78
C TYR A 162 -0.31 -24.07 -0.77
N ALA A 163 -1.39 -24.85 -0.88
CA ALA A 163 -2.71 -24.38 -0.46
C ALA A 163 -2.75 -24.22 1.07
N ARG A 164 -3.72 -23.46 1.56
CA ARG A 164 -3.97 -23.39 2.99
C ARG A 164 -4.29 -24.80 3.53
N PRO A 165 -3.61 -25.28 4.59
CA PRO A 165 -3.91 -26.58 5.18
C PRO A 165 -5.33 -26.65 5.74
N ASP A 166 -6.04 -27.76 5.50
CA ASP A 166 -7.41 -27.96 5.99
C ASP A 166 -7.48 -27.98 7.51
N ALA A 167 -6.43 -28.45 8.20
CA ALA A 167 -6.34 -28.44 9.65
C ALA A 167 -6.22 -27.03 10.25
N LEU A 168 -5.85 -26.00 9.47
CA LEU A 168 -5.66 -24.65 9.98
C LEU A 168 -7.00 -23.91 10.10
N ARG A 169 -7.48 -23.68 11.33
CA ARG A 169 -8.76 -23.02 11.60
C ARG A 169 -8.59 -21.50 11.68
N THR A 170 -9.52 -20.76 11.07
CA THR A 170 -9.67 -19.31 11.27
C THR A 170 -11.13 -18.96 11.50
N ASN A 171 -11.37 -17.91 12.25
CA ASN A 171 -12.68 -17.28 12.29
C ASN A 171 -13.06 -16.79 10.88
N ARG A 172 -14.24 -17.16 10.40
CA ARG A 172 -14.68 -16.83 9.03
C ARG A 172 -15.01 -15.35 8.82
N VAL A 173 -15.33 -14.64 9.90
CA VAL A 173 -15.72 -13.23 9.87
C VAL A 173 -14.49 -12.35 10.15
N THR A 174 -13.77 -12.61 11.24
CA THR A 174 -12.63 -11.78 11.66
C THR A 174 -11.32 -12.16 10.97
N GLY A 175 -11.23 -13.36 10.40
CA GLY A 175 -9.98 -13.90 9.84
C GLY A 175 -8.95 -14.35 10.89
N GLU A 176 -9.26 -14.20 12.18
CA GLU A 176 -8.38 -14.57 13.30
C GLU A 176 -7.99 -16.05 13.24
N LEU A 177 -6.71 -16.35 13.47
CA LEU A 177 -6.19 -17.71 13.52
C LEU A 177 -6.62 -18.39 14.82
N LEU A 178 -7.38 -19.48 14.72
CA LEU A 178 -7.89 -20.25 15.86
C LEU A 178 -7.00 -21.45 16.22
N GLY A 179 -5.92 -21.66 15.46
CA GLY A 179 -4.98 -22.76 15.65
C GLY A 179 -5.23 -23.96 14.74
N TRP A 180 -4.58 -25.07 15.06
CA TRP A 180 -4.65 -26.32 14.31
C TRP A 180 -5.71 -27.23 14.91
N GLN A 181 -6.60 -27.77 14.08
CA GLN A 181 -7.47 -28.88 14.43
C GLN A 181 -6.93 -30.13 13.75
N VAL A 182 -6.25 -30.97 14.53
CA VAL A 182 -5.92 -32.34 14.17
C VAL A 182 -7.06 -33.20 14.72
N GLU A 183 -7.62 -34.12 13.94
CA GLU A 183 -8.66 -35.03 14.44
C GLU A 183 -8.13 -35.84 15.63
N GLU A 184 -9.02 -36.13 16.59
CA GLU A 184 -8.76 -36.83 17.85
C GLU A 184 -7.95 -38.11 17.64
N GLU A 185 -6.68 -38.08 18.04
CA GLU A 185 -6.07 -39.21 18.71
C GLU A 185 -5.55 -38.67 20.04
N ASP A 186 -6.07 -39.24 21.12
CA ASP A 186 -5.67 -39.00 22.50
C ASP A 186 -4.16 -38.83 22.60
N MET A 187 -3.73 -37.74 23.24
CA MET A 187 -2.38 -37.71 23.79
C MET A 187 -2.32 -38.74 24.91
N VAL A 188 -1.53 -39.81 24.70
CA VAL A 188 -0.78 -40.45 25.79
C VAL A 188 0.56 -39.74 25.89
#